data_AF-B0JFB9-F1
#
_entry.id   AF-B0JFB9-F1
#
_cell.length_a   1.000
_cell.length_b   1.000
_cell.length_c   1.000
_cell.angle_alpha   90.00
_cell.angle_beta   90.00
_cell.angle_gamma   90.00
#
_symmetry.space_group_name_H-M   'P 1'
#
loop_
_entity.id
_entity.type
_entity.pdbx_description
1 polymer ?
#
loop_
_entity_poly.entity_id
_entity_poly.type
_entity_poly.pdbx_seq_one_letter_code
_entity_poly.pdbx_strand_id
1 'polypeptide(L)'
;MAQKKLTKKTLMKSFHHWYYGNLTCFSQEHMQTFGYLTSMLPIVEELYDNKEDQARSMQTYTAFFNTEPQLGSLIVGIQQVLKKRVLMV
;
A
#
# COMPACT_ATOMS: atom_id res chain seq x y z
N MET A 1 -4.56 10.28 18.33
CA MET A 1 -5.64 9.84 17.41
C MET A 1 -6.07 8.43 17.82
N ALA A 2 -7.36 8.09 17.76
CA ALA A 2 -7.83 6.77 18.18
C ALA A 2 -7.22 5.66 17.30
N GLN A 3 -6.83 4.56 17.91
CA GLN A 3 -6.14 3.45 17.25
C GLN A 3 -7.06 2.71 16.27
N LYS A 4 -7.02 3.07 14.98
CA LYS A 4 -7.74 2.32 13.95
C LYS A 4 -7.04 1.01 13.64
N LYS A 5 -7.76 -0.09 13.82
CA LYS A 5 -7.30 -1.44 13.50
C LYS A 5 -7.71 -1.79 12.08
N LEU A 6 -6.73 -2.07 11.23
CA LEU A 6 -6.98 -2.55 9.86
C LEU A 6 -7.81 -3.85 9.89
N THR A 7 -8.84 -3.90 9.05
CA THR A 7 -9.68 -5.09 8.92
C THR A 7 -9.01 -6.13 8.02
N LYS A 8 -9.32 -7.41 8.25
CA LYS A 8 -8.87 -8.50 7.37
C LYS A 8 -9.31 -8.27 5.92
N LYS A 9 -10.48 -7.66 5.72
CA LYS A 9 -11.01 -7.30 4.40
C LYS A 9 -10.07 -6.34 3.66
N THR A 10 -9.59 -5.30 4.34
CA THR A 10 -8.65 -4.33 3.75
C THR A 10 -7.31 -4.96 3.43
N LEU A 11 -6.77 -5.78 4.33
CA LEU A 11 -5.50 -6.50 4.10
C LEU A 11 -5.60 -7.41 2.87
N MET A 12 -6.71 -8.14 2.75
CA MET A 12 -6.97 -8.97 1.56
C MET A 12 -7.15 -8.11 0.32
N LYS A 13 -7.87 -6.99 0.38
CA LYS A 13 -8.05 -6.10 -0.77
C LYS A 13 -6.70 -5.55 -1.26
N SER A 14 -5.84 -5.12 -0.35
CA SER A 14 -4.46 -4.68 -0.63
C SER A 14 -3.64 -5.78 -1.31
N PHE A 15 -3.72 -7.02 -0.78
CA PHE A 15 -3.06 -8.18 -1.40
C PHE A 15 -3.55 -8.45 -2.82
N HIS A 16 -4.88 -8.47 -3.06
CA HIS A 16 -5.42 -8.70 -4.41
C HIS A 16 -5.03 -7.58 -5.38
N HIS A 17 -5.03 -6.33 -4.93
CA HIS A 17 -4.55 -5.20 -5.73
C HIS A 17 -3.09 -5.38 -6.16
N TRP A 18 -2.22 -5.88 -5.28
CA TRP A 18 -0.84 -6.22 -5.67
C TRP A 18 -0.81 -7.42 -6.63
N TYR A 19 -1.48 -8.51 -6.28
CA TYR A 19 -1.45 -9.77 -7.02
C TYR A 19 -1.89 -9.61 -8.48
N TYR A 20 -2.93 -8.80 -8.72
CA TYR A 20 -3.42 -8.52 -10.07
C TYR A 20 -2.84 -7.26 -10.70
N GLY A 21 -2.27 -6.34 -9.91
CA GLY A 21 -1.86 -5.00 -10.37
C GLY A 21 -0.36 -4.79 -10.57
N ASN A 22 0.50 -5.72 -10.13
CA ASN A 22 1.95 -5.53 -10.10
C ASN A 22 2.59 -5.26 -11.48
N LEU A 23 2.00 -5.75 -12.59
CA LEU A 23 2.50 -5.51 -13.96
C LEU A 23 1.52 -4.74 -14.85
N THR A 24 0.33 -4.40 -14.37
CA THR A 24 -0.73 -3.79 -15.18
C THR A 24 -0.42 -2.36 -15.60
N CYS A 25 0.34 -1.63 -14.78
CA CYS A 25 0.76 -0.26 -15.05
C CYS A 25 2.28 -0.14 -15.15
N PHE A 26 2.92 -1.14 -15.76
CA PHE A 26 4.36 -1.15 -15.95
C PHE A 26 4.77 -0.16 -17.06
N SER A 27 5.55 0.85 -16.71
CA SER A 27 6.16 1.78 -17.67
C SER A 27 7.66 1.85 -17.45
N GLN A 28 8.43 2.24 -18.47
CA GLN A 28 9.88 2.39 -18.31
C GLN A 28 10.27 3.39 -17.21
N GLU A 29 9.48 4.46 -17.06
CA GLU A 29 9.77 5.50 -16.08
C GLU A 29 9.39 5.10 -14.65
N HIS A 30 8.31 4.34 -14.47
CA HIS A 30 7.74 4.08 -13.15
C HIS A 30 7.77 2.60 -12.73
N MET A 31 8.11 1.69 -13.64
CA MET A 31 8.04 0.24 -13.45
C MET A 31 6.76 -0.17 -12.70
N GLN A 32 6.85 -0.85 -11.56
CA GLN A 32 5.71 -1.37 -10.81
C GLN A 32 5.12 -0.37 -9.79
N THR A 33 5.62 0.86 -9.76
CA THR A 33 5.26 1.87 -8.73
C THR A 33 3.76 2.11 -8.65
N PHE A 34 3.05 2.17 -9.77
CA PHE A 34 1.59 2.34 -9.77
C PHE A 34 0.84 1.12 -9.23
N GLY A 35 1.34 -0.09 -9.49
CA GLY A 35 0.82 -1.31 -8.89
C GLY A 35 1.00 -1.32 -7.36
N TYR A 36 2.17 -0.85 -6.89
CA TYR A 36 2.45 -0.70 -5.47
C TYR A 36 1.57 0.35 -4.79
N LEU A 37 1.44 1.55 -5.38
CA LEU A 37 0.53 2.61 -4.93
C LEU A 37 -0.91 2.09 -4.79
N THR A 38 -1.41 1.40 -5.81
CA THR A 38 -2.77 0.85 -5.83
C THR A 38 -2.97 -0.21 -4.74
N SER A 39 -1.93 -0.99 -4.43
CA SER A 39 -1.97 -1.97 -3.34
C SER A 39 -2.03 -1.32 -1.96
N MET A 40 -1.47 -0.12 -1.80
CA MET A 40 -1.47 0.61 -0.52
C MET A 40 -2.73 1.44 -0.29
N LEU A 41 -3.45 1.80 -1.36
CA LEU A 41 -4.64 2.66 -1.29
C LEU A 41 -5.69 2.18 -0.26
N PRO A 42 -6.12 0.91 -0.22
CA PRO A 42 -7.13 0.45 0.75
C PRO A 42 -6.68 0.63 2.20
N ILE A 43 -5.39 0.45 2.48
CA ILE A 43 -4.81 0.61 3.83
C ILE A 43 -4.88 2.08 4.23
N VAL A 44 -4.49 2.99 3.34
CA VAL A 44 -4.50 4.43 3.61
C VAL A 44 -5.93 4.94 3.78
N GLU A 45 -6.88 4.48 2.95
CA GLU A 45 -8.29 4.85 3.08
C GLU A 45 -8.91 4.40 4.41
N GLU A 46 -8.51 3.25 4.95
CA GLU A 46 -9.01 2.78 6.25
C GLU A 46 -8.34 3.51 7.43
N LEU A 47 -7.04 3.80 7.33
CA LEU A 47 -6.28 4.42 8.42
C LEU A 47 -6.61 5.90 8.65
N TYR A 48 -6.96 6.65 7.61
CA TYR A 48 -7.17 8.10 7.68
C TYR A 48 -8.57 8.50 7.26
N ASP A 49 -9.24 9.35 8.05
CA ASP A 49 -10.62 9.79 7.79
C ASP A 49 -10.71 10.92 6.75
N ASN A 50 -9.71 11.81 6.71
CA ASN A 50 -9.72 12.97 5.82
C ASN A 50 -8.83 12.74 4.58
N LYS A 51 -9.17 13.42 3.48
CA LYS A 51 -8.49 13.28 2.19
C LYS A 51 -7.08 13.88 2.19
N GLU A 52 -6.82 14.87 3.02
CA GLU A 52 -5.53 15.56 3.12
C GLU A 52 -4.45 14.63 3.71
N ASP A 53 -4.77 13.91 4.78
CA ASP A 53 -3.90 12.93 5.41
C ASP A 53 -3.75 11.67 4.55
N GLN A 54 -4.81 11.25 3.85
CA GLN A 54 -4.71 10.18 2.85
C GLN A 54 -3.69 10.56 1.76
N ALA A 55 -3.83 11.76 1.17
CA ALA A 55 -2.92 12.26 0.14
C ALA A 55 -1.48 12.37 0.67
N ARG A 56 -1.30 12.91 1.88
CA ARG A 56 0.01 13.01 2.53
C ARG A 56 0.64 11.63 2.76
N SER A 57 -0.14 10.64 3.22
CA SER A 57 0.37 9.28 3.43
C SER A 57 0.73 8.60 2.10
N MET A 58 -0.05 8.82 1.04
CA MET A 58 0.20 8.23 -0.28
C MET A 58 1.53 8.67 -0.90
N GLN A 59 2.03 9.87 -0.56
CA GLN A 59 3.35 10.34 -0.99
C GLN A 59 4.49 9.40 -0.55
N THR A 60 4.31 8.57 0.47
CA THR A 60 5.31 7.57 0.89
C THR A 60 5.60 6.54 -0.21
N TYR A 61 4.64 6.29 -1.10
CA TYR A 61 4.68 5.18 -2.04
C TYR A 61 4.94 5.63 -3.49
N THR A 62 5.24 6.92 -3.71
CA THR A 62 5.57 7.46 -5.04
C THR A 62 7.01 7.21 -5.46
N ALA A 63 7.86 6.80 -4.52
CA ALA A 63 9.22 6.37 -4.82
C ALA A 63 9.21 5.15 -5.74
N PHE A 64 10.22 5.08 -6.63
CA PHE A 64 10.37 4.00 -7.59
C PHE A 64 10.33 2.62 -6.92
N PHE A 65 9.45 1.76 -7.41
CA PHE A 65 9.30 0.39 -6.93
C PHE A 65 9.37 -0.59 -8.10
N ASN A 66 10.33 -1.51 -8.02
CA ASN A 66 10.48 -2.60 -8.97
C ASN A 66 11.07 -3.82 -8.26
N THR A 67 10.37 -4.94 -8.33
CA THR A 67 10.76 -6.20 -7.69
C THR A 67 10.21 -7.38 -8.48
N GLU A 68 10.77 -8.56 -8.21
CA GLU A 68 10.10 -9.80 -8.59
C GLU A 68 8.73 -9.89 -7.86
N PRO A 69 7.62 -10.19 -8.56
CA PRO A 69 6.26 -10.06 -8.00
C PRO A 69 5.96 -10.91 -6.76
N GLN A 70 6.56 -12.10 -6.67
CA GLN A 70 6.39 -13.01 -5.55
C GLN A 70 7.06 -12.45 -4.29
N LEU A 71 8.26 -11.88 -4.42
CA LEU A 71 8.92 -11.11 -3.36
C LEU A 71 8.17 -9.81 -3.04
N GLY A 72 7.59 -9.16 -4.04
CA GLY A 72 6.75 -7.98 -3.83
C GLY A 72 5.53 -8.26 -2.94
N SER A 73 4.98 -9.48 -2.99
CA SER A 73 3.88 -9.88 -2.11
C SER A 73 4.31 -9.89 -0.63
N LEU A 74 5.56 -10.24 -0.34
CA LEU A 74 6.13 -10.15 1.01
C LEU A 74 6.31 -8.70 1.44
N ILE A 75 6.82 -7.84 0.55
CA ILE A 75 7.05 -6.41 0.84
C ILE A 75 5.73 -5.71 1.16
N VAL A 76 4.67 -5.96 0.37
CA VAL A 76 3.32 -5.44 0.62
C VAL A 76 2.79 -5.88 1.99
N GLY A 77 2.99 -7.16 2.34
CA GLY A 77 2.60 -7.70 3.66
C GLY A 77 3.36 -7.07 4.83
N ILE A 78 4.68 -6.87 4.70
CA ILE A 78 5.49 -6.21 5.73
C ILE A 78 5.03 -4.76 5.92
N GLN A 79 4.77 -4.05 4.83
CA GLN A 79 4.35 -2.65 4.89
C GLN A 79 3.00 -2.48 5.60
N GLN A 80 2.07 -3.41 5.41
CA GLN A 80 0.80 -3.45 6.16
C GLN A 80 1.02 -3.53 7.68
N VAL A 81 1.96 -4.36 8.13
CA VAL A 81 2.31 -4.51 9.55
C VAL A 81 3.01 -3.26 10.08
N LEU A 82 3.94 -2.70 9.30
CA LEU A 82 4.70 -1.52 9.71
C LEU A 82 3.80 -0.29 9.87
N LYS A 83 2.90 -0.02 8.92
CA LYS A 83 1.92 1.06 9.04
C LYS A 83 0.97 0.89 10.23
N LYS A 84 0.60 -0.35 10.56
CA LYS A 84 -0.15 -0.66 11.78
C LYS A 84 0.64 -0.34 13.06
N ARG A 85 1.97 -0.54 13.07
CA ARG A 85 2.84 -0.31 14.24
C ARG A 85 3.26 1.16 14.40
N VAL A 86 3.50 1.90 13.32
CA VAL A 86 3.88 3.33 13.39
C VAL A 86 2.78 4.19 14.02
N LEU A 87 1.51 3.76 13.94
CA LEU A 87 0.38 4.39 14.63
C LEU A 87 0.23 3.94 16.11
N MET A 88 1.11 3.07 16.62
CA MET A 88 1.13 2.61 18.02
C MET A 88 2.14 3.36 18.90
N VAL A 89 2.91 4.29 18.34
CA VAL A 89 3.86 5.16 19.04
C VAL A 89 3.36 6.59 18.95
#